data_AF-A0A1G7UET2-F1
#
_entry.id   AF-A0A1G7UET2-F1
#
_cell.length_a   1.000
_cell.length_b   1.000
_cell.length_c   1.000
_cell.angle_alpha   90.00
_cell.angle_beta   90.00
_cell.angle_gamma   90.00
#
_symmetry.space_group_name_H-M   'P 1'
#
loop_
_entity.id
_entity.type
_entity.pdbx_description
1 polymer ?
#
loop_
_entity_poly.entity_id
_entity_poly.type
_entity_poly.pdbx_seq_one_letter_code
_entity_poly.pdbx_strand_id
1 'polypeptide(L)'
;MIATALAASHAEDAAHAASGGLFADPAFWVGLAFLVVVAAAFRPAFRAITTSLDTRAAGIKSRLEEARKLREDAQAMLAEYQRKQKEALKEAEDILAQARGEAERLHQKGLQQLEESITRREQQAQERIAQAEAQAVREVRTQAVDVALAAAAKVIAERLDANQSATLIDAAIKDLPQRLH
;
A
#
# COMPACT_ATOMS: atom_id res chain seq x y z
N MET A 1 -74.17 -42.29 -21.85
CA MET A 1 -75.62 -42.14 -21.62
C MET A 1 -76.06 -40.72 -21.22
N ILE A 2 -75.17 -39.73 -21.11
CA ILE A 2 -75.57 -38.34 -20.74
C ILE A 2 -75.83 -37.47 -21.98
N ALA A 3 -75.24 -37.79 -23.13
CA ALA A 3 -75.47 -37.06 -24.39
C ALA A 3 -76.87 -37.28 -25.01
N THR A 4 -77.53 -38.40 -24.69
CA THR A 4 -78.84 -38.74 -25.25
C THR A 4 -80.00 -38.09 -24.49
N ALA A 5 -79.80 -37.73 -23.21
CA ALA A 5 -80.83 -37.08 -22.39
C ALA A 5 -80.96 -35.56 -22.67
N LEU A 6 -79.89 -34.94 -23.19
CA LEU A 6 -79.87 -33.51 -23.54
C LEU A 6 -80.56 -33.22 -24.89
N ALA A 7 -80.62 -34.22 -25.78
CA ALA A 7 -81.29 -34.11 -27.07
C ALA A 7 -82.82 -34.32 -26.96
N ALA A 8 -83.29 -35.09 -25.98
CA ALA A 8 -84.71 -35.38 -25.79
C ALA A 8 -85.47 -34.18 -25.19
N SER A 9 -84.84 -33.38 -24.32
CA SER A 9 -85.46 -32.16 -23.78
C SER A 9 -85.58 -31.02 -24.81
N HIS A 10 -84.74 -31.01 -25.85
CA HIS A 10 -84.84 -30.04 -26.96
C HIS A 10 -85.97 -30.36 -27.96
N ALA A 11 -86.49 -31.59 -27.95
CA ALA A 11 -87.51 -32.02 -28.90
C ALA A 11 -88.95 -31.68 -28.44
N GLU A 12 -89.19 -31.56 -27.13
CA GLU A 12 -90.51 -31.19 -26.58
C GLU A 12 -90.76 -29.67 -26.64
N ASP A 13 -89.72 -28.83 -26.49
CA ASP A 13 -89.86 -27.36 -26.53
C ASP A 13 -90.16 -26.78 -27.92
N ALA A 14 -89.85 -27.52 -29.00
CA ALA A 14 -90.13 -27.09 -30.38
C ALA A 14 -91.62 -27.09 -30.73
N ALA A 15 -92.46 -27.83 -29.99
CA ALA A 15 -93.88 -28.00 -30.28
C ALA A 15 -94.78 -26.86 -29.73
N HIS A 16 -94.27 -25.98 -28.87
CA HIS A 16 -95.02 -24.83 -28.34
C HIS A 16 -94.73 -23.50 -29.05
N ALA A 17 -93.85 -23.49 -30.05
CA ALA A 17 -93.43 -22.29 -30.78
C ALA A 17 -94.49 -21.72 -31.77
N ALA A 18 -95.67 -22.32 -31.90
CA ALA A 18 -96.60 -22.01 -32.99
C ALA A 18 -97.97 -21.42 -32.60
N SER A 19 -98.26 -21.04 -31.35
CA SER A 19 -99.58 -20.44 -31.03
C SER A 19 -99.69 -19.47 -29.85
N GLY A 20 -98.62 -18.77 -29.46
CA GLY A 20 -98.71 -17.67 -28.50
C GLY A 20 -97.72 -16.58 -28.87
N GLY A 21 -98.15 -15.31 -28.85
CA GLY A 21 -97.28 -14.17 -29.21
C GLY A 21 -95.96 -14.17 -28.45
N LEU A 22 -94.94 -13.49 -29.00
CA LEU A 22 -93.51 -13.43 -28.59
C LEU A 22 -93.19 -13.55 -27.08
N PHE A 23 -94.11 -13.21 -26.20
CA PHE A 23 -94.01 -13.29 -24.74
C PHE A 23 -94.29 -14.68 -24.14
N ALA A 24 -94.83 -15.63 -24.92
CA ALA A 24 -95.19 -16.99 -24.49
C ALA A 24 -94.15 -18.05 -24.86
N ASP A 25 -93.12 -17.70 -25.65
CA ASP A 25 -92.04 -18.61 -26.03
C ASP A 25 -90.93 -18.61 -24.95
N PRO A 26 -90.66 -19.75 -24.27
CA PRO A 26 -89.57 -19.87 -23.30
C PRO A 26 -88.19 -19.51 -23.88
N ALA A 27 -87.96 -19.73 -25.18
CA ALA A 27 -86.68 -19.42 -25.83
C ALA A 27 -86.38 -17.91 -25.84
N PHE A 28 -87.40 -17.05 -25.92
CA PHE A 28 -87.24 -15.60 -25.88
C PHE A 28 -86.72 -15.12 -24.51
N TRP A 29 -87.25 -15.67 -23.41
CA TRP A 29 -86.80 -15.34 -22.05
C TRP A 29 -85.40 -15.89 -21.75
N VAL A 30 -85.05 -17.07 -22.27
CA VAL A 30 -83.68 -17.63 -22.17
C VAL A 30 -82.69 -16.77 -22.95
N GLY A 31 -83.04 -16.34 -24.17
CA GLY A 31 -82.21 -15.43 -24.97
C GLY A 31 -82.03 -14.07 -24.30
N LEU A 32 -83.09 -13.50 -23.72
CA LEU A 32 -83.03 -12.25 -22.97
C LEU A 32 -82.15 -12.38 -21.71
N ALA A 33 -82.30 -13.46 -20.95
CA ALA A 33 -81.46 -13.75 -19.78
C ALA A 33 -79.98 -13.92 -20.17
N PHE A 34 -79.69 -14.63 -21.27
CA PHE A 34 -78.34 -14.77 -21.81
C PHE A 34 -77.74 -13.41 -22.18
N LEU A 35 -78.51 -12.56 -22.86
CA LEU A 35 -78.05 -11.24 -23.30
C LEU A 35 -77.80 -10.31 -22.11
N VAL A 36 -78.64 -10.36 -21.06
CA VAL A 36 -78.42 -9.62 -19.80
C VAL A 36 -77.17 -10.12 -19.06
N VAL A 37 -76.95 -11.44 -18.98
CA VAL A 37 -75.75 -12.01 -18.35
C VAL A 37 -74.49 -11.63 -19.13
N VAL A 38 -74.52 -11.72 -20.47
CA VAL A 38 -73.40 -11.32 -21.32
C VAL A 38 -73.12 -9.82 -21.18
N ALA A 39 -74.14 -8.98 -21.18
CA ALA A 39 -73.97 -7.53 -21.00
C ALA A 39 -73.38 -7.19 -19.62
N ALA A 40 -73.84 -7.86 -18.56
CA ALA A 40 -73.31 -7.69 -17.21
C ALA A 40 -71.87 -8.22 -17.07
N ALA A 41 -71.53 -9.32 -17.75
CA ALA A 41 -70.20 -9.96 -17.69
C ALA A 41 -69.16 -9.32 -18.63
N PHE A 42 -69.58 -8.65 -19.71
CA PHE A 42 -68.68 -8.07 -20.71
C PHE A 42 -67.73 -7.03 -20.09
N ARG A 43 -68.25 -6.11 -19.27
CA ARG A 43 -67.47 -5.05 -18.63
C ARG A 43 -66.41 -5.57 -17.65
N PRO A 44 -66.73 -6.46 -16.68
CA PRO A 44 -65.71 -7.03 -15.79
C PRO A 44 -64.72 -7.96 -16.52
N ALA A 45 -65.18 -8.76 -17.49
CA ALA A 45 -64.30 -9.63 -18.28
C ALA A 45 -63.28 -8.84 -19.09
N PHE A 46 -63.73 -7.79 -19.80
CA PHE A 46 -62.82 -6.93 -20.56
C PHE A 46 -61.82 -6.22 -19.64
N ARG A 47 -62.28 -5.68 -18.51
CA ARG A 47 -61.40 -5.03 -17.52
C ARG A 47 -60.36 -5.97 -16.93
N ALA A 48 -60.73 -7.22 -16.63
CA ALA A 48 -59.79 -8.21 -16.09
C ALA A 48 -58.69 -8.56 -17.12
N ILE A 49 -59.07 -8.73 -18.39
CA ILE A 49 -58.11 -9.01 -19.48
C ILE A 49 -57.15 -7.84 -19.66
N THR A 50 -57.66 -6.61 -19.80
CA THR A 50 -56.79 -5.43 -19.99
C THR A 50 -55.86 -5.23 -18.80
N THR A 51 -56.36 -5.33 -17.57
CA THR A 51 -55.53 -5.18 -16.35
C THR A 51 -54.42 -6.23 -16.28
N SER A 52 -54.68 -7.47 -16.70
CA SER A 52 -53.68 -8.53 -16.71
C SER A 52 -52.58 -8.28 -17.75
N LEU A 53 -52.94 -7.74 -18.92
CA LEU A 53 -51.99 -7.37 -19.98
C LEU A 53 -51.16 -6.15 -19.56
N ASP A 54 -51.79 -5.14 -18.96
CA ASP A 54 -51.11 -3.94 -18.45
C ASP A 54 -50.11 -4.31 -17.36
N THR A 55 -50.48 -5.21 -16.44
CA THR A 55 -49.59 -5.71 -15.38
C THR A 55 -48.38 -6.45 -15.97
N ARG A 56 -48.60 -7.29 -16.98
CA ARG A 56 -47.52 -7.97 -17.70
C ARG A 56 -46.61 -6.99 -18.43
N ALA A 57 -47.18 -6.01 -19.13
CA ALA A 57 -46.44 -4.98 -19.84
C ALA A 57 -45.60 -4.13 -18.88
N ALA A 58 -46.17 -3.71 -17.75
CA ALA A 58 -45.47 -2.99 -16.69
C ALA A 58 -44.32 -3.82 -16.10
N GLY A 59 -44.55 -5.11 -15.83
CA GLY A 59 -43.51 -6.02 -15.35
C GLY A 59 -42.37 -6.23 -16.34
N ILE A 60 -42.67 -6.35 -17.64
CA ILE A 60 -41.66 -6.44 -18.70
C ILE A 60 -40.86 -5.14 -18.81
N LYS A 61 -41.54 -3.98 -18.77
CA LYS A 61 -40.91 -2.67 -18.81
C LYS A 61 -39.97 -2.47 -17.61
N SER A 62 -40.42 -2.81 -16.40
CA SER A 62 -39.60 -2.73 -15.18
C SER A 62 -38.35 -3.60 -15.28
N ARG A 63 -38.47 -4.85 -15.76
CA ARG A 63 -37.30 -5.73 -15.94
C ARG A 63 -36.34 -5.22 -17.00
N LEU A 64 -36.84 -4.63 -18.08
CA LEU A 64 -36.00 -4.01 -19.12
C LEU A 64 -35.27 -2.77 -18.60
N GLU A 65 -35.93 -1.93 -17.80
CA GLU A 65 -35.32 -0.77 -17.16
C GLU A 65 -34.24 -1.20 -16.15
N GLU A 66 -34.51 -2.20 -15.34
CA GLU A 66 -33.54 -2.76 -14.39
C GLU A 66 -32.33 -3.37 -15.12
N ALA A 67 -32.56 -4.14 -16.19
CA ALA A 67 -31.48 -4.70 -17.00
C ALA A 67 -30.62 -3.61 -17.68
N ARG A 68 -31.25 -2.52 -18.14
CA ARG A 68 -30.52 -1.37 -18.70
C ARG A 68 -29.68 -0.69 -17.63
N LYS A 69 -30.26 -0.41 -16.46
CA LYS A 69 -29.54 0.19 -15.34
C LYS A 69 -28.37 -0.68 -14.90
N LEU A 70 -28.57 -1.99 -14.76
CA LEU A 70 -27.50 -2.92 -14.39
C LEU A 70 -26.37 -2.93 -15.42
N ARG A 71 -26.70 -2.82 -16.71
CA ARG A 71 -25.70 -2.72 -17.77
C ARG A 71 -24.94 -1.39 -17.71
N GLU A 72 -25.62 -0.28 -17.47
CA GLU A 72 -24.99 1.03 -17.30
C GLU A 72 -24.06 1.05 -16.08
N ASP A 73 -24.52 0.52 -14.94
CA ASP A 73 -23.73 0.39 -13.71
C ASP A 73 -22.49 -0.49 -13.94
N ALA A 74 -22.63 -1.62 -14.63
CA ALA A 74 -21.51 -2.50 -14.97
C ALA A 74 -20.49 -1.82 -15.91
N GLN A 75 -20.98 -1.05 -16.89
CA GLN A 75 -20.11 -0.28 -17.78
C GLN A 75 -19.38 0.84 -17.04
N ALA A 76 -20.06 1.55 -16.14
CA ALA A 76 -19.45 2.57 -15.29
C ALA A 76 -18.38 1.97 -14.37
N MET A 77 -18.68 0.84 -13.73
CA MET A 77 -17.75 0.13 -12.86
C MET A 77 -16.52 -0.37 -13.63
N LEU A 78 -16.70 -0.90 -14.84
CA LEU A 78 -15.59 -1.32 -15.70
C LEU A 78 -14.69 -0.13 -16.07
N ALA A 79 -15.27 1.00 -16.46
CA ALA A 79 -14.51 2.20 -16.79
C ALA A 79 -13.75 2.74 -15.57
N GLU A 80 -14.36 2.71 -14.39
CA GLU A 80 -13.72 3.10 -13.13
C GLU A 80 -12.54 2.18 -12.79
N TYR A 81 -12.71 0.86 -12.90
CA TYR A 81 -11.62 -0.10 -12.68
C TYR A 81 -10.48 0.07 -13.67
N GLN A 82 -10.77 0.29 -14.95
CA GLN A 82 -9.74 0.54 -15.96
C GLN A 82 -8.97 1.84 -15.65
N ARG A 83 -9.66 2.89 -15.19
CA ARG A 83 -9.01 4.13 -14.75
C ARG A 83 -8.13 3.88 -13.52
N LYS A 84 -8.67 3.23 -12.49
CA LYS A 84 -7.94 2.88 -11.27
C LYS A 84 -6.72 2.00 -11.55
N GLN A 85 -6.83 1.06 -12.48
CA GLN A 85 -5.70 0.22 -12.89
C GLN A 85 -4.60 1.05 -13.53
N LYS A 86 -4.93 1.95 -14.46
CA LYS A 86 -3.95 2.84 -15.09
C LYS A 86 -3.30 3.79 -14.09
N GLU A 87 -4.07 4.31 -13.16
CA GLU A 87 -3.58 5.19 -12.09
C GLU A 87 -2.64 4.43 -11.15
N ALA A 88 -3.00 3.22 -10.73
CA ALA A 88 -2.14 2.37 -9.90
C ALA A 88 -0.85 1.96 -10.61
N LEU A 89 -0.89 1.68 -11.91
CA LEU A 89 0.32 1.41 -12.70
C LEU A 89 1.24 2.63 -12.76
N LYS A 90 0.67 3.81 -13.01
CA LYS A 90 1.43 5.06 -13.03
C LYS A 90 2.05 5.36 -11.66
N GLU A 91 1.29 5.20 -10.59
CA GLU A 91 1.77 5.39 -9.22
C GLU A 91 2.90 4.40 -8.88
N ALA A 92 2.78 3.14 -9.31
CA ALA A 92 3.86 2.16 -9.15
C ALA A 92 5.12 2.55 -9.95
N GLU A 93 4.98 3.05 -11.18
CA GLU A 93 6.10 3.57 -11.98
C GLU A 93 6.77 4.77 -11.30
N ASP A 94 5.97 5.70 -10.77
CA ASP A 94 6.46 6.89 -10.06
C ASP A 94 7.20 6.48 -8.77
N ILE A 95 6.67 5.53 -7.99
CA ILE A 95 7.33 4.97 -6.80
C ILE A 95 8.66 4.33 -7.18
N LEU A 96 8.72 3.53 -8.25
CA LEU A 96 9.95 2.90 -8.70
C LEU A 96 10.98 3.93 -9.19
N ALA A 97 10.55 4.98 -9.88
CA ALA A 97 11.42 6.06 -10.32
C ALA A 97 12.00 6.83 -9.12
N GLN A 98 11.16 7.17 -8.14
CA GLN A 98 11.59 7.81 -6.90
C GLN A 98 12.56 6.92 -6.11
N ALA A 99 12.25 5.64 -5.92
CA ALA A 99 13.11 4.71 -5.21
C ALA A 99 14.49 4.57 -5.87
N ARG A 100 14.55 4.52 -7.20
CA ARG A 100 15.82 4.50 -7.95
C ARG A 100 16.61 5.81 -7.79
N GLY A 101 15.94 6.96 -7.90
CA GLY A 101 16.56 8.26 -7.69
C GLY A 101 17.10 8.43 -6.27
N GLU A 102 16.36 7.98 -5.27
CA GLU A 102 16.80 7.98 -3.88
C GLU A 102 17.97 7.02 -3.65
N ALA A 103 17.91 5.81 -4.18
CA ALA A 103 19.00 4.84 -4.07
C ALA A 103 20.31 5.39 -4.65
N GLU A 104 20.27 6.02 -5.82
CA GLU A 104 21.44 6.65 -6.43
C GLU A 104 21.96 7.81 -5.56
N ARG A 105 21.07 8.68 -5.08
CA ARG A 105 21.45 9.79 -4.19
C ARG A 105 22.08 9.30 -2.88
N LEU A 106 21.53 8.24 -2.28
CA LEU A 106 22.07 7.60 -1.07
C LEU A 106 23.43 6.95 -1.36
N HIS A 107 23.57 6.30 -2.51
CA HIS A 107 24.84 5.71 -2.93
C HIS A 107 25.93 6.76 -3.09
N GLN A 108 25.66 7.84 -3.84
CA GLN A 108 26.61 8.95 -4.03
C GLN A 108 26.98 9.62 -2.70
N LYS A 109 25.98 9.89 -1.84
CA LYS A 109 26.23 10.43 -0.50
C LYS A 109 27.07 9.48 0.34
N GLY A 110 26.81 8.18 0.27
CA GLY A 110 27.58 7.15 0.96
C GLY A 110 29.04 7.11 0.50
N LEU A 111 29.28 7.21 -0.81
CA LEU A 111 30.64 7.28 -1.37
C LEU A 111 31.39 8.53 -0.88
N GLN A 112 30.76 9.70 -0.92
CA GLN A 112 31.38 10.95 -0.41
C GLN A 112 31.71 10.84 1.09
N GLN A 113 30.78 10.33 1.89
CA GLN A 113 31.01 10.14 3.33
C GLN A 113 32.12 9.12 3.62
N LEU A 114 32.22 8.06 2.80
CA LEU A 114 33.26 7.06 2.91
C LEU A 114 34.62 7.65 2.58
N GLU A 115 34.74 8.39 1.48
CA GLU A 115 35.97 9.07 1.06
C GLU A 115 36.46 10.03 2.14
N GLU A 116 35.59 10.91 2.64
CA GLU A 116 35.94 11.81 3.75
C GLU A 116 36.39 11.05 5.00
N SER A 117 35.76 9.92 5.30
CA SER A 117 36.10 9.11 6.48
C SER A 117 37.44 8.40 6.31
N ILE A 118 37.77 7.97 5.09
CA ILE A 118 39.10 7.42 4.76
C ILE A 118 40.15 8.51 4.93
N THR A 119 39.96 9.69 4.32
CA THR A 119 40.92 10.81 4.44
C THR A 119 41.14 11.21 5.90
N ARG A 120 40.07 11.32 6.71
CA ARG A 120 40.19 11.60 8.15
C ARG A 120 40.98 10.52 8.89
N ARG A 121 40.76 9.24 8.56
CA ARG A 121 41.49 8.12 9.17
C ARG A 121 42.97 8.10 8.76
N GLU A 122 43.27 8.41 7.51
CA GLU A 122 44.64 8.53 7.01
C GLU A 122 45.38 9.66 7.74
N GLN A 123 44.77 10.84 7.87
CA GLN A 123 45.35 11.95 8.62
C GLN A 123 45.61 11.57 10.08
N GLN A 124 44.63 10.95 10.75
CA GLN A 124 44.82 10.47 12.13
C GLN A 124 45.92 9.41 12.25
N ALA A 125 46.06 8.53 11.26
CA ALA A 125 47.13 7.54 11.24
C ALA A 125 48.50 8.21 11.06
N GLN A 126 48.61 9.16 10.13
CA GLN A 126 49.83 9.95 9.91
C GLN A 126 50.23 10.74 11.15
N GLU A 127 49.27 11.40 11.82
CA GLU A 127 49.51 12.11 13.08
C GLU A 127 50.02 11.18 14.18
N ARG A 128 49.42 9.98 14.31
CA ARG A 128 49.87 8.97 15.28
C ARG A 128 51.28 8.46 14.97
N ILE A 129 51.60 8.24 13.70
CA ILE A 129 52.95 7.84 13.27
C ILE A 129 53.95 8.93 13.63
N ALA A 130 53.68 10.19 13.28
CA ALA A 130 54.56 11.32 13.60
C ALA A 130 54.77 11.48 15.12
N GLN A 131 53.72 11.31 15.92
CA GLN A 131 53.82 11.31 17.38
C GLN A 131 54.69 10.16 17.92
N ALA A 132 54.50 8.95 17.38
CA ALA A 132 55.28 7.78 17.75
C ALA A 132 56.76 7.91 17.35
N GLU A 133 57.05 8.44 16.16
CA GLU A 133 58.41 8.74 15.71
C GLU A 133 59.09 9.75 16.62
N ALA A 134 58.41 10.86 16.92
CA ALA A 134 58.95 11.88 17.83
C ALA A 134 59.20 11.31 19.24
N GLN A 135 58.34 10.40 19.71
CA GLN A 135 58.52 9.71 20.98
C GLN A 135 59.71 8.75 20.95
N ALA A 136 59.83 7.93 19.90
CA ALA A 136 60.95 7.00 19.73
C ALA A 136 62.30 7.74 19.66
N VAL A 137 62.36 8.87 18.93
CA VAL A 137 63.57 9.70 18.88
C VAL A 137 63.95 10.25 20.26
N ARG A 138 62.96 10.70 21.05
CA ARG A 138 63.20 11.14 22.43
C ARG A 138 63.73 10.00 23.30
N GLU A 139 63.14 8.82 23.20
CA GLU A 139 63.57 7.63 23.97
C GLU A 139 65.01 7.21 23.62
N VAL A 140 65.34 7.13 22.33
CA VAL A 140 66.72 6.82 21.88
C VAL A 140 67.71 7.88 22.39
N ARG A 141 67.35 9.17 22.34
CA ARG A 141 68.20 10.24 22.85
C ARG A 141 68.43 10.12 24.36
N THR A 142 67.37 9.88 25.13
CA THR A 142 67.49 9.68 26.59
C THR A 142 68.38 8.48 26.89
N GLN A 143 68.17 7.36 26.21
CA GLN A 143 68.99 6.16 26.43
C GLN A 143 70.46 6.37 26.04
N ALA A 144 70.74 7.12 24.97
CA ALA A 144 72.10 7.50 24.61
C ALA A 144 72.77 8.40 25.67
N VAL A 145 72.02 9.35 26.25
CA VAL A 145 72.50 10.19 27.35
C VAL A 145 72.81 9.35 28.58
N ASP A 146 71.94 8.40 28.94
CA ASP A 146 72.15 7.50 30.08
C ASP A 146 73.40 6.63 29.90
N VAL A 147 73.61 6.07 28.70
CA VAL A 147 74.81 5.30 28.37
C VAL A 147 76.06 6.18 28.42
N ALA A 148 76.01 7.40 27.90
CA ALA A 148 77.13 8.34 27.94
C ALA A 148 77.48 8.75 29.39
N LEU A 149 76.47 9.01 30.23
CA LEU A 149 76.65 9.30 31.65
C LEU A 149 77.26 8.11 32.39
N ALA A 150 76.77 6.89 32.15
CA ALA A 150 77.31 5.68 32.75
C ALA A 150 78.78 5.43 32.34
N ALA A 151 79.11 5.64 31.06
CA ALA A 151 80.48 5.54 30.56
C ALA A 151 81.39 6.62 31.17
N ALA A 152 80.93 7.87 31.23
CA ALA A 152 81.68 8.96 31.86
C ALA A 152 81.93 8.70 33.35
N ALA A 153 80.91 8.24 34.09
CA ALA A 153 81.04 7.86 35.50
C ALA A 153 82.08 6.74 35.69
N LYS A 154 82.07 5.73 34.81
CA LYS A 154 83.05 4.64 34.84
C LYS A 154 84.48 5.12 34.55
N VAL A 155 84.67 5.97 33.53
CA VAL A 155 85.98 6.55 33.21
C VAL A 155 86.51 7.43 34.36
N ILE A 156 85.64 8.24 34.97
CA ILE A 156 85.99 9.04 36.14
C ILE A 156 86.44 8.10 37.27
N ALA A 157 85.67 7.07 37.59
CA ALA A 157 86.02 6.10 38.64
C ALA A 157 87.36 5.38 38.38
N GLU A 158 87.69 5.05 37.13
CA GLU A 158 88.96 4.40 36.75
C GLU A 158 90.17 5.36 36.77
N ARG A 159 89.95 6.67 36.57
CA ARG A 159 91.02 7.69 36.47
C ARG A 159 91.25 8.48 37.75
N LEU A 160 90.38 8.34 38.75
CA LEU A 160 90.42 9.12 39.97
C LEU A 160 91.49 8.58 40.94
N ASP A 161 92.64 9.26 41.00
CA ASP A 161 93.67 9.05 42.01
C ASP A 161 93.38 9.88 43.28
N ALA A 162 93.93 9.48 44.44
CA ALA A 162 93.73 10.12 45.74
C ALA A 162 94.09 11.62 45.72
N ASN A 163 95.10 12.01 44.95
CA ASN A 163 95.54 13.40 44.82
C ASN A 163 94.57 14.27 44.00
N GLN A 164 93.96 13.71 42.95
CA GLN A 164 92.99 14.43 42.12
C GLN A 164 91.65 14.60 42.85
N SER A 165 91.26 13.62 43.67
CA SER A 165 90.08 13.71 44.54
C SER A 165 90.15 14.88 45.53
N ALA A 166 91.30 15.05 46.19
CA ALA A 166 91.51 16.15 47.14
C ALA A 166 91.42 17.53 46.44
N THR A 167 92.00 17.65 45.25
CA THR A 167 91.95 18.89 44.46
C THR A 167 90.52 19.26 44.03
N LEU A 168 89.71 18.27 43.65
CA LEU A 168 88.30 18.48 43.30
C LEU A 168 87.44 18.87 44.50
N ILE A 169 87.70 18.32 45.68
CA ILE A 169 87.02 18.68 46.93
C ILE A 169 87.33 20.13 47.31
N ASP A 170 88.61 20.53 47.28
CA ASP A 170 89.02 21.91 47.57
C ASP A 170 88.44 22.90 46.56
N ALA A 171 88.37 22.53 45.28
CA ALA A 171 87.74 23.34 44.25
C ALA A 171 86.22 23.49 44.48
N ALA A 172 85.51 22.41 44.85
CA ALA A 172 84.09 22.47 45.16
C ALA A 172 83.80 23.35 46.40
N ILE A 173 84.61 23.23 47.45
CA ILE A 173 84.52 24.09 48.66
C ILE A 173 84.72 25.56 48.30
N LYS A 174 85.61 25.85 47.34
CA LYS A 174 85.88 27.21 46.86
C LYS A 174 84.76 27.79 45.97
N ASP A 175 83.99 26.94 45.30
CA ASP A 175 82.89 27.33 44.39
C ASP A 175 81.54 27.55 45.11
N LEU A 176 81.34 26.90 46.27
CA LEU A 176 80.13 27.04 47.11
C LEU A 176 79.71 28.51 47.40
N PRO A 177 80.63 29.42 47.76
CA PRO A 177 80.30 30.82 48.03
C PRO A 177 79.72 31.56 46.82
N GLN A 178 80.10 31.19 45.59
CA GLN A 178 79.69 31.90 44.37
C GLN A 178 78.26 31.56 43.90
N ARG A 179 77.69 30.44 44.37
CA ARG A 179 76.32 30.02 44.02
C ARG A 179 75.28 30.33 45.11
N LEU A 180 75.71 30.94 46.22
CA LEU A 180 74.88 31.37 47.34
C LEU A 180 74.66 32.90 47.39
N HIS A 181 74.74 33.56 46.24
CA HIS A 181 74.30 34.95 46.03
C HIS A 181 73.05 34.99 45.15
#